data_AF-A0A9E3X553-F1
#
_entry.id   AF-A0A9E3X553-F1
#
_cell.length_a   1.000
_cell.length_b   1.000
_cell.length_c   1.000
_cell.angle_alpha   90.00
_cell.angle_beta   90.00
_cell.angle_gamma   90.00
#
_symmetry.space_group_name_H-M   'P 1'
#
loop_
_entity.id
_entity.type
_entity.pdbx_description
1 polymer ?
#
loop_
_entity_poly.entity_id
_entity_poly.type
_entity_poly.pdbx_seq_one_letter_code
_entity_poly.pdbx_strand_id
1 'polypeptide(L)'
;MTTTVPSPQSSAPASAPVAARRMQVSTVALTILRPIAALILALLLFGIVLLLFGKDPIQAYIDIYKNTLGSRYGFSEVLVKTIPLLLCALAVLVPARLGLVNVGGEGQL
;
A
#
# COMPACT_ATOMS: atom_id res chain seq x y z
N MET A 1 11.20 -64.06 -13.90
CA MET A 1 11.19 -63.89 -15.38
C MET A 1 10.10 -62.86 -15.71
N THR A 2 10.29 -61.57 -15.42
CA THR A 2 10.87 -60.52 -16.30
C THR A 2 10.33 -60.53 -17.72
N THR A 3 9.28 -59.77 -17.99
CA THR A 3 9.11 -59.11 -19.28
C THR A 3 8.93 -57.62 -19.01
N THR A 4 9.82 -56.87 -19.62
CA THR A 4 10.14 -55.46 -19.41
C THR A 4 9.25 -54.60 -20.28
N VAL A 5 8.47 -53.70 -19.67
CA VAL A 5 7.85 -52.57 -20.38
C VAL A 5 8.98 -51.62 -20.82
N PRO A 6 9.02 -51.16 -22.08
CA PRO A 6 10.02 -50.21 -22.54
C PRO A 6 9.70 -48.80 -22.02
N SER A 7 10.70 -48.18 -21.41
CA SER A 7 10.71 -46.76 -21.06
C SER A 7 10.84 -45.90 -22.33
N PRO A 8 9.97 -44.92 -22.57
CA PRO A 8 10.25 -43.91 -23.57
C PRO A 8 11.32 -42.96 -23.03
N GLN A 9 12.55 -43.13 -23.51
CA GLN A 9 13.56 -42.08 -23.47
C GLN A 9 13.07 -40.91 -24.34
N SER A 10 12.53 -39.86 -23.72
CA SER A 10 12.34 -38.57 -24.37
C SER A 10 13.64 -37.77 -24.23
N SER A 11 14.47 -37.89 -25.24
CA SER A 11 15.67 -37.12 -25.50
C SER A 11 15.38 -35.64 -25.75
N ALA A 12 15.87 -34.78 -24.84
CA ALA A 12 16.45 -33.45 -25.10
C ALA A 12 15.56 -32.35 -25.77
N PRO A 13 16.08 -31.12 -25.98
CA PRO A 13 16.34 -30.07 -25.00
C PRO A 13 15.59 -28.75 -25.36
N ALA A 14 15.89 -27.67 -24.64
CA ALA A 14 15.67 -26.28 -25.05
C ALA A 14 14.24 -25.71 -25.01
N SER A 15 13.97 -24.94 -23.96
CA SER A 15 13.66 -23.52 -24.14
C SER A 15 13.84 -22.80 -22.81
N ALA A 16 15.00 -22.16 -22.64
CA ALA A 16 15.10 -21.03 -21.73
C ALA A 16 13.97 -20.05 -22.09
N PRO A 17 13.05 -19.70 -21.17
CA PRO A 17 12.23 -18.55 -21.40
C PRO A 17 13.08 -17.33 -21.03
N VAL A 18 13.53 -16.69 -22.10
CA VAL A 18 13.49 -15.24 -22.23
C VAL A 18 14.42 -14.50 -21.28
N ALA A 19 15.51 -14.00 -21.88
CA ALA A 19 16.10 -12.71 -21.57
C ALA A 19 15.03 -11.62 -21.33
N ALA A 20 14.39 -11.63 -20.16
CA ALA A 20 13.62 -10.52 -19.65
C ALA A 20 14.59 -9.70 -18.81
N ARG A 21 15.46 -8.99 -19.53
CA ARG A 21 16.16 -7.80 -19.05
C ARG A 21 15.08 -6.78 -18.64
N ARG A 22 14.47 -6.96 -17.47
CA ARG A 22 13.57 -5.98 -16.86
C ARG A 22 14.26 -5.45 -15.62
N MET A 23 15.04 -4.40 -15.87
CA MET A 23 15.26 -3.27 -14.96
C MET A 23 15.25 -3.65 -13.47
N GLN A 24 16.35 -4.23 -13.00
CA GLN A 24 16.76 -4.11 -11.60
C GLN A 24 17.18 -2.64 -11.36
N VAL A 25 16.26 -1.70 -11.52
CA VAL A 25 16.49 -0.31 -11.13
C VAL A 25 16.17 -0.27 -9.65
N SER A 26 17.23 -0.21 -8.84
CA SER A 26 17.26 -0.05 -7.37
C SER A 26 15.87 -0.03 -6.71
N THR A 27 15.36 -1.23 -6.41
CA THR A 27 13.99 -1.51 -5.98
C THR A 27 13.59 -0.71 -4.73
N VAL A 28 14.55 -0.34 -3.88
CA VAL A 28 14.32 0.41 -2.64
C VAL A 28 14.08 1.90 -2.92
N ALA A 29 14.88 2.51 -3.81
CA ALA A 29 14.76 3.93 -4.13
C ALA A 29 13.41 4.23 -4.79
N LEU A 30 12.95 3.40 -5.73
CA LEU A 30 11.62 3.57 -6.34
C LEU A 30 10.46 3.30 -5.38
N THR A 31 10.62 2.41 -4.39
CA THR A 31 9.57 2.09 -3.42
C THR A 31 9.28 3.26 -2.47
N ILE A 32 10.30 4.03 -2.10
CA ILE A 32 10.15 5.19 -1.20
C ILE A 32 9.87 6.48 -1.99
N LEU A 33 10.50 6.65 -3.16
CA LEU A 33 10.34 7.86 -3.97
C LEU A 33 8.89 8.03 -4.46
N ARG A 34 8.21 6.93 -4.81
CA ARG A 34 6.84 6.95 -5.32
C ARG A 34 5.82 7.52 -4.32
N PRO A 35 5.70 7.05 -3.07
CA PRO A 35 4.76 7.63 -2.10
C PRO A 35 5.13 9.06 -1.73
N ILE A 36 6.43 9.39 -1.65
CA ILE A 36 6.86 10.77 -1.37
C ILE A 36 6.45 11.71 -2.51
N ALA A 37 6.67 11.32 -3.77
CA ALA A 37 6.25 12.11 -4.92
C ALA A 37 4.72 12.31 -4.94
N ALA A 38 3.96 11.26 -4.62
CA ALA A 38 2.50 11.35 -4.51
C ALA A 38 2.06 12.30 -3.38
N LEU A 39 2.74 12.26 -2.22
CA LEU A 39 2.47 13.17 -1.10
C LEU A 39 2.73 14.63 -1.47
N ILE A 40 3.88 14.92 -2.10
CA ILE A 40 4.22 16.27 -2.56
C ILE A 40 3.18 16.75 -3.56
N LEU A 41 2.79 15.91 -4.51
CA LEU A 41 1.77 16.26 -5.50
C LEU A 41 0.42 16.55 -4.84
N ALA A 42 -0.01 15.75 -3.85
CA ALA A 42 -1.24 15.99 -3.12
C ALA A 42 -1.21 17.33 -2.37
N LEU A 43 -0.10 17.68 -1.72
CA LEU A 43 0.09 18.98 -1.07
C LEU A 43 0.07 20.13 -2.10
N LEU A 44 0.71 19.97 -3.25
CA LEU A 44 0.67 21.01 -4.29
C LEU A 44 -0.76 21.23 -4.81
N LEU A 45 -1.48 20.15 -5.12
CA LEU A 45 -2.85 20.23 -5.60
C LEU A 45 -3.79 20.87 -4.57
N PHE A 46 -3.71 20.46 -3.30
CA PHE A 46 -4.51 21.07 -2.24
C PHE A 46 -4.16 22.55 -2.05
N GLY A 47 -2.87 22.90 -2.13
CA GLY A 47 -2.42 24.29 -2.03
C GLY A 47 -2.96 25.16 -3.17
N ILE A 48 -2.97 24.63 -4.40
CA ILE A 48 -3.57 25.31 -5.56
C ILE A 48 -5.06 25.55 -5.31
N VAL A 49 -5.79 24.56 -4.79
CA VAL A 49 -7.21 24.73 -4.45
C VAL A 49 -7.39 25.86 -3.43
N LEU A 50 -6.59 25.90 -2.37
CA LEU A 50 -6.67 27.00 -1.39
C LEU A 50 -6.40 28.38 -2.01
N LEU A 51 -5.43 28.47 -2.91
CA LEU A 51 -5.13 29.70 -3.65
C LEU A 51 -6.31 30.13 -4.53
N LEU A 52 -7.01 29.20 -5.18
CA LEU A 52 -8.23 29.50 -5.96
C LEU A 52 -9.35 30.08 -5.08
N PHE A 53 -9.40 29.70 -3.80
CA PHE A 53 -10.32 30.28 -2.81
C PHE A 53 -9.77 31.55 -2.12
N GLY A 54 -8.62 32.07 -2.56
CA GLY A 54 -8.00 33.27 -1.98
C GLY A 54 -7.42 33.06 -0.58
N LYS A 55 -7.18 31.80 -0.17
CA LYS A 55 -6.55 31.48 1.11
C LYS A 55 -5.05 31.24 0.93
N ASP A 56 -4.27 31.67 1.92
CA ASP A 56 -2.84 31.37 1.99
C ASP A 56 -2.65 29.87 2.31
N PRO A 57 -2.04 29.09 1.40
CA PRO A 57 -1.86 27.66 1.60
C PRO A 57 -0.86 27.34 2.70
N ILE A 58 0.17 28.16 2.90
CA ILE A 58 1.19 27.94 3.92
C ILE A 58 0.56 28.11 5.30
N GLN A 59 -0.21 29.17 5.51
CA GLN A 59 -0.92 29.36 6.78
C GLN A 59 -1.93 28.23 7.03
N ALA A 60 -2.68 27.81 6.01
CA ALA A 60 -3.60 26.69 6.15
C ALA A 60 -2.90 25.39 6.58
N TYR A 61 -1.71 25.09 6.05
CA TYR A 61 -0.93 23.92 6.49
C TYR A 61 -0.46 24.05 7.94
N ILE A 62 -0.02 25.24 8.34
CA ILE A 62 0.39 25.52 9.72
C ILE A 62 -0.82 25.35 10.66
N ASP A 63 -1.98 25.86 10.29
CA ASP A 63 -3.21 25.76 11.08
C ASP A 63 -3.70 24.32 11.18
N ILE A 64 -3.67 23.54 10.10
CA ILE A 64 -3.98 22.11 10.11
C ILE A 64 -3.06 21.39 11.11
N TYR A 65 -1.75 21.65 11.05
CA TYR A 65 -0.79 21.03 11.94
C TYR A 65 -1.04 21.41 13.41
N LYS A 66 -1.22 22.70 13.70
CA LYS A 66 -1.48 23.20 15.07
C LYS A 66 -2.80 22.70 15.63
N ASN A 67 -3.86 22.69 14.83
CA ASN A 67 -5.16 22.22 15.31
C ASN A 67 -5.15 20.71 15.54
N THR A 68 -4.54 19.94 14.64
CA THR A 68 -4.55 18.48 14.69
C THR A 68 -3.60 17.92 15.74
N LEU A 69 -2.35 18.39 15.78
CA LEU A 69 -1.29 17.84 16.65
C LEU A 69 -0.86 18.80 17.76
N GLY A 70 -1.05 20.11 17.57
CA GLY A 70 -0.68 21.13 18.55
C GLY A 70 -1.68 21.33 19.69
N SER A 71 -2.89 20.76 19.59
CA SER A 71 -3.94 20.89 20.61
C SER A 71 -4.31 19.55 21.23
N ARG A 72 -4.62 19.54 22.53
CA ARG A 72 -5.09 18.32 23.23
C ARG A 72 -6.40 17.79 22.64
N TYR A 73 -7.27 18.71 22.22
CA TYR A 73 -8.55 18.37 21.61
C TYR A 73 -8.36 17.69 20.25
N GLY A 74 -7.60 18.32 19.34
CA GLY A 74 -7.36 17.76 18.00
C GLY A 74 -6.60 16.44 18.04
N PHE A 75 -5.63 16.30 18.95
CA PHE A 75 -4.94 15.02 19.12
C PHE A 75 -5.89 13.91 19.59
N SER A 76 -6.78 14.23 20.53
CA SER A 76 -7.82 13.30 20.97
C SER A 76 -8.76 12.92 19.82
N GLU A 77 -9.12 13.88 18.97
CA GLU A 77 -9.99 13.64 17.82
C GLU A 77 -9.33 12.75 16.76
N VAL A 78 -8.02 12.90 16.53
CA VAL A 78 -7.24 11.97 15.70
C VAL A 78 -7.30 10.56 16.28
N LEU A 79 -7.09 10.40 17.58
CA LEU A 79 -7.15 9.08 18.22
C LEU A 79 -8.55 8.47 18.12
N VAL A 80 -9.60 9.23 18.42
CA VAL A 80 -10.99 8.75 18.33
C VAL A 80 -11.33 8.24 16.92
N LYS A 81 -10.83 8.89 15.87
CA LYS A 81 -10.99 8.42 14.49
C LYS A 81 -10.06 7.25 14.13
N THR A 82 -8.86 7.20 14.70
CA THR A 82 -7.84 6.18 14.37
C THR A 82 -8.11 4.84 15.07
N ILE A 83 -8.64 4.85 16.29
CA ILE A 83 -8.95 3.63 17.06
C ILE A 83 -9.82 2.64 16.26
N PRO A 84 -10.99 3.02 15.70
CA PRO A 84 -11.81 2.06 14.95
C PRO A 84 -11.10 1.57 13.68
N LEU A 85 -10.34 2.43 12.99
CA LEU A 85 -9.55 2.01 11.83
C LEU A 85 -8.47 0.98 12.19
N LEU A 86 -7.79 1.15 13.33
CA LEU A 86 -6.82 0.18 13.83
C LEU A 86 -7.47 -1.13 14.26
N LEU A 87 -8.61 -1.07 14.94
CA LEU A 87 -9.36 -2.27 15.32
C LEU A 87 -9.86 -3.04 14.09
N CYS A 88 -10.35 -2.34 13.06
CA CYS A 88 -10.71 -2.94 11.77
C CYS A 88 -9.49 -3.59 11.09
N ALA A 89 -8.36 -2.88 11.04
CA ALA A 89 -7.13 -3.43 10.47
C ALA A 89 -6.67 -4.68 11.22
N LEU A 90 -6.75 -4.68 12.56
CA LEU A 90 -6.40 -5.81 13.40
C LEU A 90 -7.36 -7.00 13.20
N ALA A 91 -8.66 -6.74 13.11
CA ALA A 91 -9.68 -7.76 12.87
C ALA A 91 -9.46 -8.50 11.55
N VAL A 92 -8.94 -7.83 10.52
CA VAL A 92 -8.58 -8.46 9.24
C VAL A 92 -7.21 -9.13 9.31
N LEU A 93 -6.24 -8.50 9.98
CA LEU A 93 -4.86 -8.98 10.03
C LEU A 93 -4.70 -10.29 10.81
N VAL A 94 -5.45 -10.48 11.89
CA VAL A 94 -5.33 -11.68 12.75
C VAL A 94 -5.71 -12.97 12.01
N PRO A 95 -6.89 -13.09 11.36
CA PRO A 95 -7.23 -14.25 10.52
C PRO A 95 -6.27 -14.43 9.34
N ALA A 96 -5.85 -13.34 8.70
CA ALA A 96 -4.92 -13.37 7.57
C ALA A 96 -3.57 -14.01 7.95
N ARG A 97 -3.11 -13.81 9.19
CA ARG A 97 -1.88 -14.46 9.71
C ARG A 97 -2.06 -15.96 9.98
N LEU A 98 -3.28 -16.41 10.23
CA LEU A 98 -3.63 -17.81 10.44
C LEU A 98 -4.00 -18.55 9.13
N GLY A 99 -3.90 -17.86 7.98
CA GLY A 99 -4.34 -18.41 6.69
C GLY A 99 -5.85 -18.55 6.57
N LEU A 100 -6.60 -17.93 7.49
CA LEU A 100 -8.05 -17.93 7.49
C LEU A 100 -8.56 -16.72 6.71
N VAL A 101 -9.52 -16.96 5.82
CA VAL A 101 -10.21 -15.91 5.08
C VAL A 101 -11.19 -15.17 6.00
N ASN A 102 -11.18 -13.84 5.91
CA ASN A 102 -12.12 -13.00 6.63
C ASN A 102 -13.42 -12.85 5.82
N VAL A 103 -14.46 -13.60 6.18
CA VAL A 103 -15.79 -13.56 5.52
C VAL A 103 -16.57 -12.29 5.89
N GLY A 104 -16.17 -11.57 6.95
CA GLY A 104 -16.84 -10.36 7.42
C GLY A 104 -16.78 -9.17 6.44
N GLY A 105 -15.90 -9.21 5.43
CA GLY A 105 -15.85 -8.21 4.35
C GLY A 105 -16.89 -8.45 3.25
N GLU A 106 -17.44 -9.66 3.15
CA GLU A 106 -18.37 -10.07 2.08
C GLU A 106 -19.83 -9.75 2.44
N GLY A 107 -20.14 -9.62 3.74
CA GLY A 107 -21.47 -9.26 4.24
C GLY A 107 -21.84 -7.77 4.10
N GLN A 108 -21.03 -6.99 3.37
CA GLN A 108 -21.22 -5.57 3.13
C GLN A 108 -21.31 -5.21 1.63
N LEU A 109 -21.32 -6.23 0.75
CA LEU A 109 -21.62 -6.13 -0.68
C LEU A 109 -23.11 -6.35 -0.95
#